data_AF-A0A4U5NGC2-F1
#
_entry.id   AF-A0A4U5NGC2-F1
#
_cell.length_a   1.000
_cell.length_b   1.000
_cell.length_c   1.000
_cell.angle_alpha   90.00
_cell.angle_beta   90.00
_cell.angle_gamma   90.00
#
_symmetry.space_group_name_H-M   'P 1'
#
loop_
_entity.id
_entity.type
_entity.pdbx_description
1 polymer ?
#
loop_
_entity_poly.entity_id
_entity_poly.type
_entity_poly.pdbx_seq_one_letter_code
_entity_poly.pdbx_strand_id
1 'polypeptide(L)'
;MRTLLLLSVLLGLFVFTSTQITEAVVRSVGVNGKVLCGGQPAEGVKIRLFRTKNDDLKDMLDYKTTGSDGRFSLEGNTAGRSVDEADLIPTVRVYHNCDEDPKKAKGFRTFIMNIPKDFVTLGRIPRNAYDAGAMNLQVIFPKEGREKKFKESAKMF
;
A
#
# COMPACT_ATOMS: atom_id res chain seq x y z
N MET A 1 39.06 -50.97 10.68
CA MET A 1 38.95 -50.23 9.40
C MET A 1 37.53 -50.19 8.84
N ARG A 2 36.82 -51.31 8.68
CA ARG A 2 35.43 -51.34 8.16
C ARG A 2 34.41 -50.55 9.00
N THR A 3 34.54 -50.57 10.33
CA THR A 3 33.68 -49.83 11.25
C THR A 3 33.95 -48.32 11.29
N LEU A 4 35.22 -47.89 11.09
CA LEU A 4 35.56 -46.47 10.95
C LEU A 4 35.05 -45.87 9.63
N LEU A 5 35.05 -46.65 8.54
CA LEU A 5 34.52 -46.25 7.22
C LEU A 5 33.00 -46.06 7.24
N LEU A 6 32.27 -46.83 8.05
CA LEU A 6 30.82 -46.68 8.21
C LEU A 6 30.44 -45.43 9.00
N LEU A 7 31.21 -45.07 10.04
CA LEU A 7 30.99 -43.82 10.79
C LEU A 7 31.25 -42.57 9.92
N SER A 8 32.26 -42.60 9.04
CA SER A 8 32.52 -41.48 8.12
C SER A 8 31.45 -41.30 7.06
N VAL A 9 30.79 -42.37 6.62
CA VAL A 9 29.68 -42.32 5.64
C VAL A 9 28.39 -41.79 6.30
N LEU A 10 28.13 -42.13 7.57
CA LEU A 10 27.01 -41.59 8.34
C LEU A 10 27.19 -40.11 8.70
N LEU A 11 28.42 -39.66 8.99
CA LEU A 11 28.71 -38.24 9.23
C LEU A 11 28.63 -37.38 7.96
N GLY A 12 28.88 -37.98 6.79
CA GLY A 12 28.78 -37.33 5.47
C GLY A 12 27.36 -37.26 4.90
N LEU A 13 26.41 -38.02 5.42
CA LEU A 13 24.99 -37.94 5.05
C LEU A 13 24.21 -36.89 5.87
N PHE A 14 24.83 -36.37 6.94
CA PHE A 14 24.35 -35.23 7.70
C PHE A 14 24.94 -33.92 7.16
N VAL A 15 25.14 -33.83 5.83
CA VAL A 15 25.25 -32.51 5.18
C VAL A 15 23.88 -31.88 5.34
N PHE A 16 23.74 -31.10 6.42
CA PHE A 16 22.64 -30.21 6.68
C PHE A 16 22.33 -29.47 5.38
N THR A 17 21.26 -29.86 4.70
CA THR A 17 20.61 -29.01 3.72
C THR A 17 19.98 -27.88 4.52
N SER A 18 20.79 -26.89 4.91
CA SER A 18 20.28 -25.64 5.44
C SER A 18 19.51 -24.99 4.29
N THR A 19 18.19 -25.20 4.24
CA THR A 19 17.34 -24.38 3.40
C THR A 19 17.48 -22.97 3.94
N GLN A 20 18.28 -22.15 3.26
CA GLN A 20 18.41 -20.73 3.55
C GLN A 20 17.04 -20.11 3.26
N ILE A 21 16.20 -20.01 4.29
CA ILE A 21 14.96 -19.24 4.22
C ILE A 21 15.42 -17.79 4.18
N THR A 22 15.55 -17.26 2.98
CA THR A 22 15.86 -15.84 2.79
C THR A 22 14.55 -15.11 3.06
N GLU A 23 14.32 -14.69 4.31
CA GLU A 23 13.16 -13.87 4.62
C GLU A 23 13.27 -12.54 3.88
N ALA A 24 12.16 -12.14 3.25
CA ALA A 24 12.08 -10.85 2.57
C ALA A 24 12.32 -9.71 3.57
N VAL A 25 13.17 -8.74 3.21
CA VAL A 25 13.37 -7.53 4.02
C VAL A 25 12.05 -6.77 4.05
N VAL A 26 11.46 -6.67 5.24
CA VAL A 26 10.20 -5.97 5.44
C VAL A 26 10.41 -4.46 5.34
N ARG A 27 9.56 -3.80 4.57
CA ARG A 27 9.48 -2.36 4.42
C ARG A 27 8.08 -1.88 4.75
N SER A 28 7.97 -0.67 5.27
CA SER A 28 6.72 -0.04 5.65
C SER A 28 6.64 1.41 5.18
N VAL A 29 5.42 1.92 5.07
CA VAL A 29 5.12 3.30 4.68
C VAL A 29 3.85 3.75 5.41
N GLY A 30 3.85 5.02 5.84
CA GLY A 30 2.67 5.70 6.38
C GLY A 30 2.39 6.96 5.57
N VAL A 31 1.12 7.30 5.39
CA VAL A 31 0.69 8.51 4.69
C VAL A 31 -0.47 9.14 5.43
N ASN A 32 -0.35 10.44 5.70
CA ASN A 32 -1.39 11.26 6.31
C ASN A 32 -1.81 12.38 5.36
N GLY A 33 -3.02 12.89 5.54
CA GLY A 33 -3.44 14.11 4.86
C GLY A 33 -4.86 14.52 5.17
N LYS A 34 -5.30 15.59 4.51
CA LYS A 34 -6.65 16.11 4.58
C LYS A 34 -7.14 16.46 3.18
N VAL A 35 -8.40 16.17 2.90
CA VAL A 35 -9.06 16.57 1.65
C VAL A 35 -10.17 17.55 1.93
N LEU A 36 -10.29 18.53 1.05
CA LEU A 36 -11.30 19.58 1.08
C LEU A 36 -12.11 19.54 -0.22
N CYS A 37 -13.36 20.00 -0.17
CA CYS A 37 -14.16 20.31 -1.34
C CYS A 37 -14.64 21.75 -1.18
N GLY A 38 -13.97 22.68 -1.86
CA GLY A 38 -14.11 24.10 -1.56
C GLY A 38 -13.54 24.44 -0.20
N GLY A 39 -14.30 25.22 0.58
CA GLY A 39 -13.90 25.63 1.93
C GLY A 39 -14.15 24.58 3.02
N GLN A 40 -14.77 23.45 2.70
CA GLN A 40 -15.20 22.45 3.69
C GLN A 40 -14.37 21.17 3.60
N PRO A 41 -14.15 20.44 4.72
CA PRO A 41 -13.60 19.10 4.66
C PRO A 41 -14.46 18.18 3.78
N ALA A 42 -13.82 17.36 2.95
CA ALA A 42 -14.51 16.43 2.06
C ALA A 42 -14.73 15.09 2.77
N GLU A 43 -15.97 14.83 3.18
CA GLU A 43 -16.41 13.54 3.73
C GLU A 43 -16.70 12.53 2.61
N GLY A 44 -16.51 11.24 2.89
CA GLY A 44 -16.85 10.17 1.96
C GLY A 44 -15.84 9.96 0.84
N VAL A 45 -14.69 10.63 0.87
CA VAL A 45 -13.60 10.45 -0.10
C VAL A 45 -12.92 9.12 0.18
N LYS A 46 -12.81 8.29 -0.85
CA LYS A 46 -12.24 6.95 -0.76
C LYS A 46 -10.77 7.02 -1.14
N ILE A 47 -9.89 6.49 -0.30
CA ILE A 47 -8.43 6.64 -0.46
C ILE A 47 -7.78 5.28 -0.25
N ARG A 48 -6.93 4.88 -1.20
CA ARG A 48 -6.20 3.61 -1.17
C ARG A 48 -4.71 3.84 -1.15
N LEU A 49 -4.02 3.02 -0.39
CA LEU A 49 -2.57 2.88 -0.42
C LEU A 49 -2.21 1.56 -1.11
N PHE A 50 -1.32 1.63 -2.10
CA PHE A 50 -0.82 0.49 -2.87
C PHE A 50 0.69 0.35 -2.72
N ARG A 51 1.16 -0.90 -2.82
CA ARG A 51 2.57 -1.26 -2.82
C ARG A 51 3.30 -0.87 -4.11
N THR A 52 2.59 -0.87 -5.24
CA THR A 52 3.17 -0.65 -6.58
C THR A 52 2.43 0.48 -7.31
N LYS A 53 2.97 0.93 -8.45
CA LYS A 53 2.39 2.00 -9.28
C LYS A 53 1.15 1.58 -10.08
N ASN A 54 0.84 0.29 -10.12
CA ASN A 54 -0.16 -0.25 -11.03
C ASN A 54 -1.58 -0.26 -10.43
N ASP A 55 -1.73 0.19 -9.18
CA ASP A 55 -2.98 0.22 -8.41
C ASP A 55 -3.76 -1.11 -8.45
N ASP A 56 -3.05 -2.23 -8.56
CA ASP A 56 -3.66 -3.56 -8.56
C ASP A 56 -4.19 -3.85 -7.15
N LEU A 57 -5.42 -4.37 -7.06
CA LEU A 57 -6.07 -4.67 -5.79
C LEU A 57 -5.29 -5.72 -4.98
N LYS A 58 -4.50 -6.59 -5.62
CA LYS A 58 -3.60 -7.52 -4.93
C LYS A 58 -2.46 -6.82 -4.18
N ASP A 59 -2.09 -5.63 -4.65
CA ASP A 59 -1.03 -4.79 -4.08
C ASP A 59 -1.59 -3.75 -3.12
N MET A 60 -2.90 -3.75 -2.83
CA MET A 60 -3.49 -2.85 -1.85
C MET A 60 -2.91 -3.17 -0.47
N LEU A 61 -2.48 -2.11 0.21
CA LEU A 61 -1.93 -2.17 1.56
C LEU A 61 -2.95 -1.71 2.59
N ASP A 62 -3.70 -0.65 2.28
CA ASP A 62 -4.69 -0.08 3.19
C ASP A 62 -5.74 0.73 2.42
N TYR A 63 -6.88 0.96 3.06
CA TYR A 63 -8.01 1.70 2.53
C TYR A 63 -8.73 2.50 3.62
N LYS A 64 -9.08 3.76 3.30
CA LYS A 64 -9.85 4.64 4.16
C LYS A 64 -10.99 5.31 3.39
N THR A 65 -12.07 5.59 4.10
CA THR A 65 -13.07 6.59 3.69
C THR A 65 -12.96 7.76 4.67
N THR A 66 -12.84 8.99 4.18
CA THR A 66 -12.72 10.17 5.04
C THR A 66 -14.02 10.45 5.79
N GLY A 67 -13.90 10.86 7.05
CA GLY A 67 -15.03 11.31 7.85
C GLY A 67 -15.31 12.80 7.69
N SER A 68 -16.11 13.37 8.59
CA SER A 68 -16.52 14.78 8.60
C SER A 68 -15.37 15.78 8.75
N ASP A 69 -14.20 15.36 9.24
CA ASP A 69 -13.00 16.19 9.33
C ASP A 69 -12.13 16.16 8.06
N GLY A 70 -12.50 15.34 7.07
CA GLY A 70 -11.80 15.18 5.79
C GLY A 70 -10.40 14.56 5.92
N ARG A 71 -10.01 14.03 7.08
CA ARG A 71 -8.67 13.49 7.30
C ARG A 71 -8.57 12.03 6.90
N PHE A 72 -7.36 11.64 6.50
CA PHE A 72 -6.99 10.24 6.31
C PHE A 72 -5.60 9.95 6.87
N SER A 73 -5.43 8.70 7.29
CA SER A 73 -4.17 8.10 7.72
C SER A 73 -4.19 6.67 7.22
N LEU A 74 -3.16 6.29 6.46
CA LEU A 74 -3.01 4.99 5.81
C LEU A 74 -1.63 4.43 6.15
N GLU A 75 -1.55 3.15 6.47
CA GLU A 75 -0.29 2.48 6.75
C GLU A 75 -0.22 1.09 6.13
N GLY A 76 0.97 0.68 5.70
CA GLY A 76 1.16 -0.60 5.04
C GLY A 76 2.58 -1.10 5.11
N ASN A 77 2.76 -2.41 4.96
CA ASN A 77 4.08 -3.02 4.90
C ASN A 77 4.13 -4.26 3.99
N THR A 78 5.34 -4.77 3.77
CA THR A 78 5.61 -5.96 2.93
C THR A 78 5.76 -7.25 3.72
N ALA A 79 5.37 -7.30 5.01
CA ALA A 79 5.43 -8.52 5.79
C ALA A 79 4.50 -9.60 5.21
N GLY A 80 4.96 -10.85 5.22
CA GLY A 80 4.22 -11.98 4.66
C GLY A 80 4.29 -12.09 3.13
N ARG A 81 5.00 -11.17 2.45
CA ARG A 81 5.25 -11.26 1.02
C ARG A 81 6.57 -11.97 0.72
N SER A 82 6.66 -12.56 -0.46
CA SER A 82 7.88 -13.21 -0.96
C SER A 82 8.97 -12.20 -1.31
N VAL A 83 10.19 -12.68 -1.53
CA VAL A 83 11.37 -11.83 -1.80
C VAL A 83 11.19 -10.97 -3.06
N ASP A 84 10.52 -11.49 -4.09
CA ASP A 84 10.18 -10.79 -5.33
C ASP A 84 9.08 -9.72 -5.16
N GLU A 85 8.38 -9.72 -4.03
CA GLU A 85 7.36 -8.74 -3.67
C GLU A 85 7.76 -7.83 -2.50
N ALA A 86 9.02 -7.94 -2.04
CA ALA A 86 9.56 -7.19 -0.91
C ALA A 86 9.71 -5.68 -1.19
N ASP A 87 9.75 -5.29 -2.46
CA ASP A 87 9.86 -3.90 -2.87
C ASP A 87 8.56 -3.13 -2.67
N LEU A 88 8.72 -1.90 -2.18
CA LEU A 88 7.64 -1.00 -1.79
C LEU A 88 7.80 0.32 -2.55
N ILE A 89 6.93 0.56 -3.52
CA ILE A 89 6.80 1.79 -4.30
C ILE A 89 5.42 2.40 -3.97
N PRO A 90 5.31 3.08 -2.82
CA PRO A 90 4.04 3.50 -2.27
C PRO A 90 3.28 4.48 -3.17
N THR A 91 2.04 4.14 -3.46
CA THR A 91 1.17 4.90 -4.36
C THR A 91 -0.19 5.08 -3.70
N VAL A 92 -0.67 6.33 -3.63
CA VAL A 92 -1.99 6.65 -3.07
C VAL A 92 -2.95 7.01 -4.19
N ARG A 93 -4.12 6.37 -4.22
CA ARG A 93 -5.20 6.71 -5.15
C ARG A 93 -6.39 7.28 -4.42
N VAL A 94 -6.84 8.43 -4.87
CA VAL A 94 -7.99 9.15 -4.33
C VAL A 94 -9.17 8.95 -5.29
N TYR A 95 -10.37 8.73 -4.73
CA TYR A 95 -11.63 8.67 -5.47
C TYR A 95 -12.64 9.60 -4.79
N HIS A 96 -13.15 10.57 -5.55
CA HIS A 96 -14.04 11.60 -5.02
C HIS A 96 -15.12 12.00 -6.02
N ASN A 97 -16.18 12.64 -5.50
CA ASN A 97 -17.26 13.25 -6.26
C ASN A 97 -17.41 14.75 -5.91
N CYS A 98 -16.31 15.40 -5.50
CA CYS A 98 -16.33 16.84 -5.22
C CYS A 98 -16.78 17.62 -6.47
N ASP A 99 -17.69 18.58 -6.27
CA ASP A 99 -18.38 19.38 -7.30
C ASP A 99 -19.14 18.58 -8.36
N GLU A 100 -19.45 17.32 -8.09
CA GLU A 100 -20.28 16.48 -8.98
C GLU A 100 -21.72 16.41 -8.48
N ASP A 101 -22.68 16.62 -9.39
CA ASP A 101 -24.09 16.35 -9.12
C ASP A 101 -24.30 14.85 -8.90
N PRO A 102 -24.73 14.38 -7.70
CA PRO A 102 -24.89 12.96 -7.42
C PRO A 102 -25.82 12.22 -8.38
N LYS A 103 -26.79 12.91 -9.00
CA LYS A 103 -27.73 12.33 -9.97
C LYS A 103 -27.11 12.15 -11.36
N LYS A 104 -26.07 12.92 -11.68
CA LYS A 104 -25.41 12.92 -13.00
C LYS A 104 -24.00 12.32 -12.97
N ALA A 105 -23.44 12.15 -11.78
CA ALA A 105 -22.10 11.62 -11.59
C ALA A 105 -21.95 10.24 -12.25
N LYS A 106 -20.99 10.12 -13.17
CA LYS A 106 -20.65 8.87 -13.87
C LYS A 106 -19.59 8.07 -13.10
N GLY A 107 -19.74 7.99 -11.78
CA GLY A 107 -18.75 7.48 -10.84
C GLY A 107 -17.72 8.54 -10.41
N PHE A 108 -16.62 8.06 -9.85
CA PHE A 108 -15.64 8.86 -9.10
C PHE A 108 -14.56 9.47 -9.98
N ARG A 109 -14.28 10.76 -9.79
CA ARG A 109 -13.03 11.40 -10.22
C ARG A 109 -11.88 10.75 -9.45
N THR A 110 -10.77 10.46 -10.12
CA THR A 110 -9.66 9.74 -9.49
C THR A 110 -8.30 10.20 -9.98
N PHE A 111 -7.36 10.36 -9.05
CA PHE A 111 -5.97 10.68 -9.34
C PHE A 111 -5.03 9.92 -8.42
N ILE A 112 -3.76 9.89 -8.81
CA ILE A 112 -2.70 9.13 -8.14
C ILE A 112 -1.64 10.09 -7.61
N MET A 113 -1.17 9.81 -6.40
CA MET A 113 0.01 10.44 -5.79
C MET A 113 1.07 9.37 -5.54
N ASN A 114 2.29 9.61 -6.02
CA ASN A 114 3.42 8.75 -5.67
C ASN A 114 4.05 9.29 -4.39
N ILE A 115 4.23 8.42 -3.40
CA ILE A 115 4.87 8.81 -2.14
C ILE A 115 6.39 8.69 -2.30
N PRO A 116 7.18 9.69 -1.86
CA PRO A 116 8.64 9.63 -2.00
C PRO A 116 9.22 8.42 -1.27
N LYS A 117 10.24 7.80 -1.87
CA LYS A 117 10.90 6.61 -1.30
C LYS A 117 11.55 6.88 0.06
N ASP A 118 11.85 8.14 0.39
CA ASP A 118 12.44 8.55 1.67
C ASP A 118 11.50 8.30 2.88
N PHE A 119 10.21 8.08 2.61
CA PHE A 119 9.20 7.71 3.62
C PHE A 119 8.95 6.20 3.69
N VAL A 120 9.72 5.41 2.92
CA VAL A 120 9.74 3.95 3.07
C VAL A 120 10.81 3.57 4.09
N THR A 121 10.39 2.90 5.16
CA THR A 121 11.29 2.52 6.26
C THR A 121 11.42 1.01 6.41
N LEU A 122 12.57 0.55 6.90
CA LEU A 122 12.76 -0.85 7.25
C LEU A 122 11.92 -1.23 8.48
N GLY A 123 11.35 -2.42 8.45
CA GLY A 123 10.51 -2.98 9.50
C GLY A 123 9.00 -2.87 9.21
N ARG A 124 8.20 -3.46 10.10
CA ARG A 124 6.73 -3.59 9.94
C ARG A 124 5.97 -2.29 10.18
N ILE A 125 6.54 -1.37 10.95
CA ILE A 125 5.89 -0.12 11.39
C ILE A 125 6.62 1.05 10.74
N PRO A 126 5.92 1.96 10.05
CA PRO A 126 6.53 3.14 9.46
C PRO A 126 7.08 4.05 10.56
N ARG A 127 8.38 4.37 10.51
CA ARG A 127 9.01 5.27 11.51
C ARG A 127 8.73 6.75 11.26
N ASN A 128 8.36 7.09 10.03
CA ASN A 128 7.89 8.40 9.61
C ASN A 128 6.76 8.23 8.59
N ALA A 129 5.74 9.08 8.69
CA ALA A 129 4.66 9.12 7.71
C ALA A 129 4.83 10.33 6.80
N TYR A 130 4.56 10.16 5.51
CA TYR A 130 4.48 11.27 4.56
C TYR A 130 3.24 12.12 4.86
N ASP A 131 3.42 13.41 5.09
CA ASP A 131 2.32 14.35 5.21
C ASP A 131 2.00 14.95 3.84
N ALA A 132 0.89 14.53 3.26
CA ALA A 132 0.39 15.05 1.99
C ALA A 132 -0.26 16.44 2.11
N GLY A 133 -0.36 16.98 3.34
CA GLY A 133 -0.98 18.26 3.62
C GLY A 133 -2.48 18.26 3.39
N ALA A 134 -3.02 19.44 3.10
CA ALA A 134 -4.42 19.65 2.76
C ALA A 134 -4.58 19.87 1.25
N MET A 135 -5.43 19.06 0.61
CA MET A 135 -5.71 19.13 -0.83
C MET A 135 -7.15 19.51 -1.09
N ASN A 136 -7.38 20.58 -1.86
CA ASN A 136 -8.72 20.91 -2.34
C ASN A 136 -9.02 20.15 -3.63
N LEU A 137 -10.08 19.35 -3.62
CA LEU A 137 -10.47 18.43 -4.69
C LEU A 137 -11.27 19.09 -5.83
N GLN A 138 -11.49 20.41 -5.78
CA GLN A 138 -12.15 21.14 -6.87
C GLN A 138 -11.26 21.28 -8.10
N VAL A 139 -9.95 21.40 -7.92
CA VAL A 139 -9.01 21.46 -9.05
C VAL A 139 -8.99 20.13 -9.80
N ILE A 140 -8.59 20.19 -11.07
CA ILE A 140 -8.34 18.97 -11.87
C ILE A 140 -6.87 18.60 -11.68
N PHE A 141 -6.62 17.42 -11.13
CA PHE A 141 -5.26 16.94 -10.91
C PHE A 141 -4.62 16.41 -12.21
N PRO A 142 -3.29 16.42 -12.34
CA PRO A 142 -2.63 15.82 -13.49
C PRO A 142 -3.00 14.34 -13.66
N LYS A 143 -3.38 13.96 -14.89
CA LYS A 143 -3.81 12.59 -15.25
C LYS A 143 -5.03 12.10 -14.44
N GLU A 144 -5.85 13.02 -13.95
CA GLU A 144 -7.10 12.64 -13.31
C GLU A 144 -8.01 11.91 -14.31
N GLY A 145 -8.50 10.75 -13.89
CA GLY A 145 -9.40 9.91 -14.65
C GLY A 145 -10.76 9.75 -13.96
N ARG A 146 -11.52 8.74 -14.40
CA ARG A 146 -12.83 8.45 -13.83
C ARG A 146 -13.07 6.95 -13.67
N GLU A 147 -13.57 6.55 -12.51
CA GLU A 147 -13.88 5.16 -12.17
C GLU A 147 -15.38 5.00 -11.92
N LYS A 148 -16.07 4.24 -12.77
CA LYS A 148 -17.55 4.09 -12.69
C LYS A 148 -18.01 3.36 -11.43
N LYS A 149 -17.21 2.40 -10.95
CA LYS A 149 -17.56 1.55 -9.81
C LYS A 149 -16.39 1.50 -8.86
N PHE A 150 -16.64 1.80 -7.59
CA PHE A 150 -15.68 1.50 -6.56
C PHE A 150 -15.81 0.03 -6.16
N LYS A 151 -14.85 -0.80 -6.56
CA LYS A 151 -14.81 -2.19 -6.10
C LYS A 151 -14.27 -2.22 -4.69
N GLU A 152 -15.09 -2.42 -3.66
CA GLU A 152 -14.58 -2.72 -2.32
C GLU A 152 -13.84 -4.06 -2.39
N SER A 153 -12.52 -4.05 -2.55
CA SER A 153 -11.78 -5.27 -2.79
C SER A 153 -11.68 -6.10 -1.52
N ALA A 154 -12.14 -7.35 -1.66
CA ALA A 154 -11.86 -8.59 -0.94
C ALA A 154 -11.49 -8.47 0.54
N LYS A 155 -12.32 -9.11 1.37
CA LYS A 155 -11.98 -9.53 2.73
C LYS A 155 -10.52 -10.00 2.77
N MET A 156 -9.71 -9.26 3.49
CA MET A 156 -8.39 -9.64 3.93
C MET A 156 -8.60 -10.79 4.93
N PHE A 157 -8.53 -12.03 4.44
CA PHE A 157 -8.42 -13.23 5.24
C PHE A 157 -6.96 -13.67 5.25
#